data_AF-A0A101FVD1-F1
#
_entry.id   AF-A0A101FVD1-F1
#
_cell.length_a   1.000
_cell.length_b   1.000
_cell.length_c   1.000
_cell.angle_alpha   90.00
_cell.angle_beta   90.00
_cell.angle_gamma   90.00
#
_symmetry.space_group_name_H-M   'P 1'
#
loop_
_entity.id
_entity.type
_entity.pdbx_description
1 polymer ?
#
loop_
_entity_poly.entity_id
_entity_poly.type
_entity_poly.pdbx_seq_one_letter_code
_entity_poly.pdbx_strand_id
1 'polypeptide(L)'
;MREYSILILVLALSGIASADVVINEMLPHAASDWYENGEIGDMNDEFVELYNTGEEEVDLSGYSLTDASYRRSPGLYSFPEGSTIPAGGFLVVYSIESGVFQGDDGDSIRLNDSSGRAVDEKGYKKAPGGDVSLARIPDGGNWQVSSRPTPGEANRQASMIRAVHLSSEKEMMEFGVDDLSAVELEFEEASPYQKVNPGAHRLKVIDPEDESTLLDLELDLAAETKTSLFLIDLSDPVVVKDAAGVPEVKTSWLRFSNLASEPADLSLPEGGKVWLGDEKSEVEEGGYLFEAVKDREVTDYAAVYSGDLEVLVSSGLEDTLELGDEGIYTLVLIEDPETSEKKLLLLEERFEE
;
A
#
# COMPACT_ATOMS: atom_id res chain seq x y z
N MET A 1 35.48 -3.79 71.25
CA MET A 1 35.68 -3.47 69.82
C MET A 1 35.56 -4.76 69.03
N ARG A 2 34.46 -4.93 68.29
CA ARG A 2 34.35 -5.89 67.17
C ARG A 2 33.51 -5.18 66.12
N GLU A 3 34.19 -4.71 65.08
CA GLU A 3 33.57 -4.07 63.93
C GLU A 3 33.05 -5.17 63.00
N TYR A 4 31.79 -5.08 62.61
CA TYR A 4 31.19 -5.92 61.57
C TYR A 4 31.25 -5.14 60.26
N SER A 5 32.16 -5.52 59.37
CA SER A 5 32.17 -5.03 57.99
C SER A 5 31.06 -5.73 57.21
N ILE A 6 30.06 -4.97 56.77
CA ILE A 6 29.03 -5.43 55.84
C ILE A 6 29.64 -5.34 54.43
N LEU A 7 29.86 -6.49 53.78
CA LEU A 7 30.20 -6.57 52.37
C LEU A 7 28.89 -6.55 51.57
N ILE A 8 28.59 -5.44 50.90
CA ILE A 8 27.48 -5.36 49.94
C ILE A 8 27.99 -5.91 48.61
N LEU A 9 27.53 -7.12 48.28
CA LEU A 9 27.71 -7.71 46.95
C LEU A 9 26.67 -7.06 46.02
N VAL A 10 27.12 -6.14 45.16
CA VAL A 10 26.30 -5.62 44.06
C VAL A 10 26.30 -6.69 42.96
N LEU A 11 25.24 -7.48 42.91
CA LEU A 11 24.91 -8.30 41.74
C LEU A 11 24.45 -7.34 40.63
N ALA A 12 25.34 -7.02 39.70
CA ALA A 12 24.95 -6.50 38.41
C ALA A 12 24.13 -7.59 37.72
N LEU A 13 22.81 -7.41 37.66
CA LEU A 13 22.01 -8.13 36.68
C LEU A 13 22.47 -7.63 35.31
N SER A 14 23.25 -8.45 34.63
CA SER A 14 23.46 -8.30 33.20
C SER A 14 22.07 -8.42 32.56
N GLY A 15 21.51 -7.29 32.15
CA GLY A 15 20.45 -7.29 31.16
C GLY A 15 20.96 -8.12 29.98
N ILE A 16 20.14 -9.04 29.49
CA ILE A 16 20.39 -9.64 28.19
C ILE A 16 20.38 -8.44 27.23
N ALA A 17 21.55 -8.02 26.78
CA ALA A 17 21.64 -7.02 25.72
C ALA A 17 20.91 -7.63 24.53
N SER A 18 19.85 -6.95 24.08
CA SER A 18 19.38 -7.13 22.71
C SER A 18 20.58 -6.89 21.79
N ALA A 19 20.66 -7.57 20.64
CA ALA A 19 21.69 -7.21 19.67
C ALA A 19 21.53 -5.73 19.30
N ASP A 20 22.62 -4.96 19.36
CA ASP A 20 22.59 -3.53 19.05
C ASP A 20 22.30 -3.28 17.57
N VAL A 21 22.53 -4.28 16.70
CA VAL A 21 22.17 -4.25 15.27
C VAL A 21 21.12 -5.31 14.97
N VAL A 22 20.09 -4.89 14.24
CA VAL A 22 18.95 -5.73 13.83
C VAL A 22 18.70 -5.57 12.34
N ILE A 23 17.98 -6.53 11.75
CA ILE A 23 17.40 -6.34 10.41
C ILE A 23 16.23 -5.37 10.57
N ASN A 24 16.24 -4.27 9.83
CA ASN A 24 15.30 -3.16 9.96
C ASN A 24 14.25 -3.14 8.87
N GLU A 25 14.67 -3.36 7.62
CA GLU A 25 13.81 -3.34 6.46
C GLU A 25 14.23 -4.42 5.46
N MET A 26 13.26 -5.02 4.80
CA MET A 26 13.46 -5.99 3.73
C MET A 26 12.50 -5.66 2.59
N LEU A 27 13.04 -5.45 1.39
CA LEU A 27 12.27 -5.33 0.16
C LEU A 27 12.48 -6.60 -0.68
N PRO A 28 11.59 -7.61 -0.56
CA PRO A 28 11.76 -8.90 -1.22
C PRO A 28 11.25 -8.93 -2.67
N HIS A 29 10.43 -7.97 -3.09
CA HIS A 29 9.90 -7.88 -4.45
C HIS A 29 9.99 -6.43 -4.90
N ALA A 30 11.13 -6.06 -5.46
CA ALA A 30 11.35 -4.75 -6.03
C ALA A 30 10.62 -4.63 -7.37
N ALA A 31 9.91 -3.52 -7.56
CA ALA A 31 9.28 -3.14 -8.82
C ALA A 31 9.91 -1.86 -9.41
N SER A 32 10.69 -1.12 -8.63
CA SER A 32 11.48 0.05 -9.07
C SER A 32 12.99 -0.25 -9.12
N ASP A 33 13.74 0.61 -9.83
CA ASP A 33 15.21 0.62 -9.90
C ASP A 33 15.80 1.23 -8.60
N TRP A 34 15.70 0.48 -7.49
CA TRP A 34 16.19 0.92 -6.19
C TRP A 34 17.72 0.96 -6.09
N TYR A 35 18.43 0.24 -6.95
CA TYR A 35 19.89 0.24 -7.02
C TYR A 35 20.45 1.26 -8.03
N GLU A 36 19.59 1.94 -8.78
CA GLU A 36 19.92 2.98 -9.77
C GLU A 36 20.88 2.51 -10.88
N ASN A 37 20.72 1.27 -11.36
CA ASN A 37 21.52 0.73 -12.46
C ASN A 37 20.83 0.79 -13.83
N GLY A 38 19.58 1.28 -13.88
CA GLY A 38 18.75 1.39 -15.08
C GLY A 38 17.97 0.12 -15.44
N GLU A 39 18.01 -0.90 -14.59
CA GLU A 39 17.15 -2.10 -14.69
C GLU A 39 16.00 -1.93 -13.68
N ILE A 40 14.76 -2.24 -14.10
CA ILE A 40 13.56 -2.07 -13.27
C ILE A 40 12.98 -3.43 -12.98
N GLY A 41 12.60 -3.67 -11.72
CA GLY A 41 11.80 -4.82 -11.32
C GLY A 41 12.53 -6.16 -11.40
N ASP A 42 13.86 -6.16 -11.24
CA ASP A 42 14.64 -7.39 -11.09
C ASP A 42 15.00 -7.61 -9.61
N MET A 43 15.29 -8.86 -9.26
CA MET A 43 15.78 -9.28 -7.94
C MET A 43 17.08 -8.58 -7.53
N ASN A 44 17.72 -7.84 -8.43
CA ASN A 44 18.90 -7.03 -8.18
C ASN A 44 18.60 -5.83 -7.26
N ASP A 45 17.39 -5.29 -7.32
CA ASP A 45 16.92 -4.12 -6.57
C ASP A 45 16.35 -4.46 -5.18
N GLU A 46 16.18 -5.75 -4.90
CA GLU A 46 15.88 -6.22 -3.56
C GLU A 46 16.97 -5.77 -2.58
N PHE A 47 16.57 -5.44 -1.35
CA PHE A 47 17.53 -5.07 -0.31
C PHE A 47 17.15 -5.60 1.05
N VAL A 48 18.18 -5.68 1.90
CA VAL A 48 18.08 -5.88 3.34
C VAL A 48 18.78 -4.71 4.01
N GLU A 49 18.09 -4.01 4.90
CA GLU A 49 18.65 -2.92 5.67
C GLU A 49 18.92 -3.35 7.11
N LEU A 50 20.08 -2.96 7.63
CA LEU A 50 20.44 -3.08 9.04
C LEU A 50 20.30 -1.73 9.75
N TYR A 51 19.82 -1.77 10.99
CA TYR A 51 19.73 -0.60 11.87
C TYR A 51 20.48 -0.83 13.17
N ASN A 52 21.28 0.16 13.57
CA ASN A 52 21.93 0.19 14.86
C ASN A 52 21.02 0.87 15.91
N THR A 53 20.39 0.05 16.74
CA THR A 53 19.53 0.43 17.87
C THR A 53 20.29 1.02 19.06
N GLY A 54 21.62 0.91 19.07
CA GLY A 54 22.49 1.36 20.15
C GLY A 54 22.87 2.85 20.09
N GLU A 55 23.53 3.30 21.15
CA GLU A 55 24.02 4.69 21.30
C GLU A 55 25.48 4.88 20.83
N GLU A 56 26.14 3.80 20.39
CA GLU A 56 27.53 3.81 19.94
C GLU A 56 27.65 3.16 18.55
N GLU A 57 28.73 3.46 17.82
CA GLU A 57 29.05 2.82 16.54
C GLU A 57 29.27 1.31 16.71
N VAL A 58 28.71 0.51 15.80
CA VAL A 58 28.90 -0.95 15.77
C VAL A 58 29.77 -1.33 14.60
N ASP A 59 30.83 -2.11 14.88
CA ASP A 59 31.68 -2.76 13.88
C ASP A 59 31.04 -4.09 13.44
N LEU A 60 30.78 -4.21 12.15
CA LEU A 60 30.22 -5.38 11.49
C LEU A 60 31.30 -6.30 10.88
N SER A 61 32.58 -6.02 11.09
CA SER A 61 33.66 -6.87 10.56
C SER A 61 33.45 -8.34 10.92
N GLY A 62 33.27 -9.18 9.88
CA GLY A 62 33.04 -10.62 10.03
C GLY A 62 31.60 -11.02 10.35
N TYR A 63 30.66 -10.08 10.51
CA TYR A 63 29.23 -10.39 10.49
C TYR A 63 28.83 -10.97 9.13
N SER A 64 27.66 -11.60 9.07
CA SER A 64 27.12 -12.05 7.79
C SER A 64 25.60 -12.00 7.69
N LEU A 65 25.10 -11.68 6.50
CA LEU A 65 23.73 -11.94 6.08
C LEU A 65 23.66 -13.31 5.38
N THR A 66 22.62 -14.07 5.67
CA THR A 66 22.42 -15.40 5.09
C THR A 66 20.97 -15.60 4.72
N ASP A 67 20.73 -16.09 3.51
CA ASP A 67 19.46 -16.71 3.13
C ASP A 67 19.29 -17.99 3.96
N ALA A 68 18.43 -17.92 4.96
CA ALA A 68 18.15 -18.98 5.92
C ALA A 68 17.01 -19.91 5.45
N SER A 69 16.48 -19.72 4.24
CA SER A 69 15.56 -20.69 3.64
C SER A 69 16.28 -21.99 3.28
N TYR A 70 15.54 -23.11 3.25
CA TYR A 70 16.13 -24.42 2.99
C TYR A 70 16.50 -24.56 1.49
N ARG A 71 17.64 -24.00 1.10
CA ARG A 71 18.21 -24.10 -0.24
C ARG A 71 19.51 -24.92 -0.22
N ARG A 72 19.84 -25.55 -1.36
CA ARG A 72 21.07 -26.35 -1.50
C ARG A 72 22.36 -25.52 -1.38
N SER A 73 22.26 -24.24 -1.73
CA SER A 73 23.33 -23.24 -1.63
C SER A 73 22.69 -21.91 -1.22
N PRO A 74 22.56 -21.61 0.08
CA PRO A 74 22.03 -20.32 0.53
C PRO A 74 22.98 -19.19 0.14
N GLY A 75 22.41 -18.03 -0.23
CA GLY A 75 23.17 -16.79 -0.34
C GLY A 75 23.85 -16.46 0.99
N LEU A 76 25.10 -16.01 0.93
CA LEU A 76 25.89 -15.65 2.09
C LEU A 76 26.74 -14.42 1.76
N TYR A 77 26.48 -13.33 2.48
CA TYR A 77 27.25 -12.11 2.38
C TYR A 77 28.00 -11.86 3.68
N SER A 78 29.33 -11.76 3.61
CA SER A 78 30.18 -11.43 4.76
C SER A 78 30.56 -9.96 4.67
N PHE A 79 30.29 -9.22 5.74
CA PHE A 79 30.65 -7.80 5.81
C PHE A 79 32.19 -7.66 5.81
N PRO A 80 32.75 -6.83 4.91
CA PRO A 80 34.20 -6.57 4.86
C PRO A 80 34.75 -6.02 6.19
N GLU A 81 36.06 -6.15 6.39
CA GLU A 81 36.73 -5.48 7.51
C GLU A 81 36.54 -3.95 7.44
N GLY A 82 36.17 -3.34 8.56
CA GLY A 82 35.91 -1.91 8.68
C GLY A 82 34.48 -1.48 8.33
N SER A 83 33.59 -2.42 7.99
CA SER A 83 32.16 -2.13 7.89
C SER A 83 31.61 -1.70 9.25
N THR A 84 31.00 -0.51 9.31
CA THR A 84 30.48 0.07 10.56
C THR A 84 29.09 0.65 10.34
N ILE A 85 28.29 0.70 11.40
CA ILE A 85 27.03 1.44 11.44
C ILE A 85 27.10 2.42 12.62
N PRO A 86 26.99 3.75 12.38
CA PRO A 86 26.89 4.73 13.45
C PRO A 86 25.71 4.46 14.40
N ALA A 87 25.72 5.03 15.59
CA ALA A 87 24.57 5.00 16.51
C ALA A 87 23.32 5.56 15.82
N GLY A 88 22.21 4.81 15.83
CA GLY A 88 20.97 5.18 15.11
C GLY A 88 21.12 5.25 13.59
N GLY A 89 22.21 4.69 13.03
CA GLY A 89 22.48 4.67 11.60
C GLY A 89 21.89 3.44 10.90
N PHE A 90 21.87 3.51 9.58
CA PHE A 90 21.38 2.48 8.68
C PHE A 90 22.50 1.98 7.77
N LEU A 91 22.39 0.72 7.32
CA LEU A 91 23.24 0.15 6.29
C LEU A 91 22.42 -0.73 5.37
N VAL A 92 22.29 -0.31 4.11
CA VAL A 92 21.55 -1.04 3.07
C VAL A 92 22.49 -2.02 2.38
N VAL A 93 22.00 -3.24 2.13
CA VAL A 93 22.70 -4.27 1.38
C VAL A 93 21.77 -4.75 0.27
N TYR A 94 22.12 -4.43 -0.97
CA TYR A 94 21.35 -4.86 -2.14
C TYR A 94 21.69 -6.30 -2.53
N SER A 95 20.71 -7.01 -3.09
CA SER A 95 20.84 -8.38 -3.54
C SER A 95 21.90 -8.53 -4.64
N ILE A 96 22.01 -7.57 -5.56
CA ILE A 96 23.04 -7.56 -6.61
C ILE A 96 24.47 -7.55 -6.05
N GLU A 97 24.70 -6.90 -4.91
CA GLU A 97 26.02 -6.79 -4.28
C GLU A 97 26.31 -8.00 -3.39
N SER A 98 25.28 -8.53 -2.74
CA SER A 98 25.43 -9.50 -1.67
C SER A 98 25.25 -10.95 -2.11
N GLY A 99 24.50 -11.17 -3.19
CA GLY A 99 24.00 -12.47 -3.61
C GLY A 99 22.99 -13.08 -2.63
N VAL A 100 22.44 -12.30 -1.70
CA VAL A 100 21.41 -12.70 -0.73
C VAL A 100 20.04 -12.30 -1.29
N PHE A 101 19.54 -13.09 -2.24
CA PHE A 101 18.24 -12.88 -2.89
C PHE A 101 17.07 -13.36 -2.02
N GLN A 102 15.93 -12.71 -2.16
CA GLN A 102 14.71 -12.89 -1.37
C GLN A 102 13.59 -13.43 -2.27
N GLY A 103 13.04 -14.62 -1.98
CA GLY A 103 12.02 -15.22 -2.84
C GLY A 103 10.61 -14.65 -2.64
N ASP A 104 9.86 -14.43 -3.73
CA ASP A 104 8.46 -13.97 -3.69
C ASP A 104 7.50 -14.93 -2.95
N ASP A 105 7.75 -16.23 -3.04
CA ASP A 105 6.95 -17.28 -2.41
C ASP A 105 7.38 -17.60 -0.96
N GLY A 106 8.12 -16.68 -0.35
CA GLY A 106 8.57 -16.78 1.03
C GLY A 106 10.06 -17.06 1.15
N ASP A 107 10.69 -16.41 2.12
CA ASP A 107 12.10 -16.53 2.44
C ASP A 107 12.37 -16.25 3.92
N SER A 108 13.61 -16.44 4.36
CA SER A 108 14.07 -16.02 5.69
C SER A 108 15.48 -15.47 5.58
N ILE A 109 15.70 -14.25 6.05
CA ILE A 109 17.04 -13.65 6.12
C ILE A 109 17.50 -13.64 7.57
N ARG A 110 18.72 -14.12 7.80
CA ARG A 110 19.36 -14.14 9.11
C ARG A 110 20.61 -13.28 9.12
N LEU A 111 20.73 -12.44 10.14
CA LEU A 111 21.95 -11.73 10.50
C LEU A 111 22.71 -12.55 11.55
N ASN A 112 24.00 -12.77 11.31
CA ASN A 112 24.90 -13.45 12.22
C ASN A 112 26.05 -12.51 12.64
N ASP A 113 26.47 -12.60 13.91
CA ASP A 113 27.65 -11.89 14.40
C ASP A 113 28.96 -12.53 13.91
N SER A 114 30.09 -11.90 14.21
CA SER A 114 31.42 -12.36 13.82
C SER A 114 31.84 -13.73 14.39
N SER A 115 31.10 -14.26 15.37
CA SER A 115 31.26 -15.63 15.88
C SER A 115 30.40 -16.67 15.15
N GLY A 116 29.56 -16.23 14.20
CA GLY A 116 28.59 -17.05 13.48
C GLY A 116 27.30 -17.31 14.27
N ARG A 117 27.04 -16.57 15.35
CA ARG A 117 25.80 -16.70 16.13
C ARG A 117 24.73 -15.81 15.52
N ALA A 118 23.52 -16.36 15.35
CA ALA A 118 22.35 -15.61 14.93
C ALA A 118 22.05 -14.46 15.92
N VAL A 119 21.95 -13.24 15.42
CA VAL A 119 21.59 -12.05 16.18
C VAL A 119 20.18 -11.57 15.90
N ASP A 120 19.72 -11.68 14.64
CA ASP A 120 18.34 -11.41 14.24
C ASP A 120 17.97 -12.28 13.03
N GLU A 121 16.68 -12.52 12.85
CA GLU A 121 16.16 -13.27 11.70
C GLU A 121 14.73 -12.84 11.40
N LYS A 122 14.45 -12.62 10.12
CA LYS A 122 13.11 -12.30 9.62
C LYS A 122 12.75 -13.21 8.45
N GLY A 123 11.71 -14.01 8.68
CA GLY A 123 11.05 -14.79 7.65
C GLY A 123 9.67 -14.25 7.27
N TYR A 124 9.24 -14.60 6.08
CA TYR A 124 7.92 -14.32 5.53
C TYR A 124 7.44 -15.48 4.65
N LYS A 125 6.12 -15.57 4.43
CA LYS A 125 5.51 -16.67 3.65
C LYS A 125 5.23 -16.32 2.20
N LYS A 126 5.11 -15.03 1.91
CA LYS A 126 4.91 -14.45 0.59
C LYS A 126 5.36 -12.99 0.65
N ALA A 127 6.02 -12.50 -0.40
CA ALA A 127 6.35 -11.09 -0.52
C ALA A 127 5.05 -10.25 -0.45
N PRO A 128 5.07 -9.09 0.22
CA PRO A 128 3.86 -8.32 0.48
C PRO A 128 3.35 -7.54 -0.75
N GLY A 129 4.13 -7.47 -1.84
CA GLY A 129 3.80 -6.77 -3.09
C GLY A 129 5.03 -6.15 -3.72
N GLY A 130 4.91 -5.70 -4.97
CA GLY A 130 5.96 -4.91 -5.64
C GLY A 130 6.15 -3.56 -4.93
N ASP A 131 7.40 -3.21 -4.60
CA ASP A 131 7.75 -2.01 -3.83
C ASP A 131 7.01 -1.89 -2.48
N VAL A 132 6.71 -3.03 -1.89
CA VAL A 132 6.18 -3.13 -0.54
C VAL A 132 7.22 -3.84 0.33
N SER A 133 7.71 -3.14 1.35
CA SER A 133 8.71 -3.66 2.26
C SER A 133 8.10 -4.27 3.53
N LEU A 134 8.83 -5.19 4.13
CA LEU A 134 8.67 -5.58 5.52
C LEU A 134 9.59 -4.66 6.33
N ALA A 135 9.04 -3.82 7.18
CA ALA A 135 9.79 -2.76 7.88
C ALA A 135 9.52 -2.79 9.39
N ARG A 136 10.53 -2.53 10.22
CA ARG A 136 10.33 -2.30 11.66
C ARG A 136 9.91 -0.85 11.87
N ILE A 137 8.72 -0.64 12.43
CA ILE A 137 8.16 0.70 12.63
C ILE A 137 7.71 0.86 14.09
N PRO A 138 8.33 1.77 14.87
CA PRO A 138 9.54 2.55 14.54
C PRO A 138 10.78 1.65 14.34
N ASP A 139 11.89 2.20 13.85
CA ASP A 139 13.13 1.46 13.59
C ASP A 139 13.58 0.63 14.81
N GLY A 140 13.97 -0.62 14.54
CA GLY A 140 14.26 -1.61 15.59
C GLY A 140 13.05 -2.11 16.40
N GLY A 141 11.85 -1.61 16.12
CA GLY A 141 10.59 -1.99 16.74
C GLY A 141 9.95 -3.24 16.14
N ASN A 142 8.62 -3.19 15.99
CA ASN A 142 7.82 -4.32 15.48
C ASN A 142 7.77 -4.31 13.96
N TRP A 143 7.82 -5.50 13.36
CA TRP A 143 7.62 -5.69 11.92
C TRP A 143 6.20 -5.30 11.49
N GLN A 144 6.12 -4.49 10.45
CA GLN A 144 4.92 -4.07 9.75
C GLN A 144 5.17 -4.13 8.23
N VAL A 145 4.12 -3.95 7.46
CA VAL A 145 4.21 -3.77 6.00
C VAL A 145 4.25 -2.26 5.71
N SER A 146 5.07 -1.85 4.74
CA SER A 146 5.15 -0.48 4.25
C SER A 146 5.12 -0.43 2.72
N SER A 147 4.21 0.36 2.16
CA SER A 147 4.18 0.70 0.72
C SER A 147 5.13 1.85 0.34
N ARG A 148 6.05 2.18 1.25
CA ARG A 148 7.09 3.20 1.07
C ARG A 148 8.41 2.65 1.58
N PRO A 149 9.17 1.95 0.72
CA PRO A 149 10.51 1.50 1.07
C PRO A 149 11.40 2.69 1.41
N THR A 150 12.30 2.53 2.39
CA THR A 150 13.11 3.61 2.96
C THR A 150 14.60 3.27 3.05
N PRO A 151 15.26 2.83 1.95
CA PRO A 151 16.67 2.48 2.01
C PRO A 151 17.53 3.67 2.48
N GLY A 152 18.20 3.48 3.62
CA GLY A 152 19.09 4.45 4.25
C GLY A 152 18.37 5.50 5.11
N GLU A 153 17.05 5.39 5.29
CA GLU A 153 16.23 6.34 6.06
C GLU A 153 15.40 5.63 7.13
N ALA A 154 14.84 6.41 8.07
CA ALA A 154 13.94 5.88 9.08
C ALA A 154 12.65 5.34 8.45
N ASN A 155 12.26 4.13 8.86
CA ASN A 155 11.08 3.47 8.33
C ASN A 155 9.80 4.24 8.65
N ARG A 156 8.91 4.33 7.65
CA ARG A 156 7.60 4.98 7.75
C ARG A 156 6.60 4.33 6.80
N GLN A 157 5.33 4.35 7.18
CA GLN A 157 4.22 3.96 6.32
C GLN A 157 3.78 5.12 5.44
N ALA A 158 2.96 4.81 4.43
CA ALA A 158 2.30 5.80 3.61
C ALA A 158 0.77 5.66 3.70
N SER A 159 0.10 6.73 3.30
CA SER A 159 -1.30 6.72 2.92
C SER A 159 -1.39 7.24 1.50
N MET A 160 -2.34 6.73 0.72
CA MET A 160 -2.56 7.14 -0.66
C MET A 160 -3.90 7.83 -0.78
N ILE A 161 -3.93 8.95 -1.49
CA ILE A 161 -5.13 9.74 -1.73
C ILE A 161 -5.19 10.15 -3.20
N ARG A 162 -6.36 10.06 -3.80
CA ARG A 162 -6.66 10.66 -5.12
C ARG A 162 -8.00 11.37 -5.08
N ALA A 163 -8.25 12.22 -6.07
CA ALA A 163 -9.57 12.78 -6.33
C ALA A 163 -10.14 12.26 -7.64
N VAL A 164 -11.46 12.20 -7.74
CA VAL A 164 -12.19 11.90 -8.97
C VAL A 164 -13.19 13.02 -9.21
N HIS A 165 -13.05 13.71 -10.34
CA HIS A 165 -13.91 14.82 -10.70
C HIS A 165 -15.23 14.31 -11.28
N LEU A 166 -16.32 14.43 -10.52
CA LEU A 166 -17.63 13.91 -10.91
C LEU A 166 -18.73 14.98 -10.96
N SER A 167 -18.43 16.23 -10.63
CA SER A 167 -19.36 17.34 -10.68
C SER A 167 -19.44 17.91 -12.09
N SER A 168 -20.63 18.01 -12.70
CA SER A 168 -20.79 18.64 -14.02
C SER A 168 -20.77 20.18 -13.97
N GLU A 169 -20.71 20.78 -12.77
CA GLU A 169 -20.74 22.24 -12.58
C GLU A 169 -19.45 22.95 -13.00
N LYS A 170 -18.36 22.20 -13.16
CA LYS A 170 -17.05 22.69 -13.57
C LYS A 170 -16.49 21.78 -14.66
N GLU A 171 -15.86 22.37 -15.67
CA GLU A 171 -15.16 21.61 -16.71
C GLU A 171 -13.81 21.08 -16.21
N MET A 172 -13.18 21.82 -15.29
CA MET A 172 -11.85 21.52 -14.76
C MET A 172 -11.74 21.92 -13.29
N MET A 173 -10.92 21.19 -12.54
CA MET A 173 -10.57 21.47 -11.15
C MET A 173 -9.09 21.22 -10.90
N GLU A 174 -8.53 21.90 -9.90
CA GLU A 174 -7.20 21.62 -9.37
C GLU A 174 -7.32 21.00 -7.97
N PHE A 175 -6.83 19.77 -7.79
CA PHE A 175 -6.82 19.03 -6.52
C PHE A 175 -5.45 19.08 -5.84
N GLY A 176 -5.40 19.66 -4.64
CA GLY A 176 -4.20 19.79 -3.82
C GLY A 176 -4.30 19.06 -2.47
N VAL A 177 -3.16 18.53 -2.01
CA VAL A 177 -3.00 17.87 -0.71
C VAL A 177 -1.83 18.52 0.02
N ASP A 178 -2.11 19.18 1.15
CA ASP A 178 -1.16 20.00 1.90
C ASP A 178 -0.35 20.95 0.99
N ASP A 179 0.97 20.72 0.91
CA ASP A 179 1.96 21.48 0.15
C ASP A 179 2.46 20.70 -1.09
N LEU A 180 1.84 19.56 -1.43
CA LEU A 180 2.15 18.83 -2.66
C LEU A 180 1.73 19.63 -3.90
N SER A 181 2.38 19.36 -5.02
CA SER A 181 1.96 19.88 -6.32
C SER A 181 0.52 19.44 -6.60
N ALA A 182 -0.34 20.40 -6.89
CA ALA A 182 -1.71 20.10 -7.21
C ALA A 182 -1.83 19.44 -8.60
N VAL A 183 -2.93 18.72 -8.79
CA VAL A 183 -3.24 17.97 -10.01
C VAL A 183 -4.46 18.57 -10.67
N GLU A 184 -4.33 18.97 -11.93
CA GLU A 184 -5.47 19.37 -12.76
C GLU A 184 -6.27 18.13 -13.19
N LEU A 185 -7.60 18.25 -13.17
CA LEU A 185 -8.54 17.19 -13.48
C LEU A 185 -9.65 17.74 -14.36
N GLU A 186 -9.90 17.08 -15.49
CA GLU A 186 -11.10 17.30 -16.29
C GLU A 186 -12.30 16.54 -15.68
N PHE A 187 -13.51 16.91 -16.09
CA PHE A 187 -14.71 16.15 -15.74
C PHE A 187 -14.57 14.66 -16.14
N GLU A 188 -14.94 13.75 -15.22
CA GLU A 188 -14.81 12.29 -15.33
C GLU A 188 -13.39 11.74 -15.21
N GLU A 189 -12.42 12.59 -14.85
CA GLU A 189 -11.03 12.18 -14.63
C GLU A 189 -10.76 11.81 -13.16
N ALA A 190 -9.90 10.82 -12.97
CA ALA A 190 -9.32 10.48 -11.68
C ALA A 190 -7.85 10.90 -11.64
N SER A 191 -7.44 11.60 -10.58
CA SER A 191 -6.02 11.89 -10.37
C SER A 191 -5.25 10.58 -10.13
N PRO A 192 -3.93 10.56 -10.40
CA PRO A 192 -3.06 9.59 -9.78
C PRO A 192 -3.18 9.59 -8.25
N TYR A 193 -2.85 8.46 -7.63
CA TYR A 193 -2.71 8.41 -6.18
C TYR A 193 -1.45 9.16 -5.73
N GLN A 194 -1.64 10.15 -4.89
CA GLN A 194 -0.55 10.84 -4.22
C GLN A 194 -0.22 10.13 -2.91
N LYS A 195 1.06 9.78 -2.70
CA LYS A 195 1.55 9.22 -1.45
C LYS A 195 1.80 10.34 -0.43
N VAL A 196 1.17 10.25 0.73
CA VAL A 196 1.37 11.12 1.90
C VAL A 196 1.76 10.31 3.13
N ASN A 197 2.16 10.99 4.20
CA ASN A 197 2.31 10.33 5.49
C ASN A 197 0.92 9.97 6.05
N PRO A 198 0.79 9.03 6.99
CA PRO A 198 -0.45 8.83 7.71
C PRO A 198 -0.74 9.99 8.67
N GLY A 199 -2.02 10.34 8.83
CA GLY A 199 -2.50 11.37 9.75
C GLY A 199 -3.44 12.39 9.08
N ALA A 200 -3.61 13.54 9.74
CA ALA A 200 -4.48 14.61 9.25
C ALA A 200 -3.82 15.41 8.12
N HIS A 201 -4.52 15.52 6.99
CA HIS A 201 -4.13 16.27 5.81
C HIS A 201 -5.19 17.29 5.43
N ARG A 202 -4.77 18.44 4.92
CA ARG A 202 -5.68 19.45 4.36
C ARG A 202 -5.78 19.26 2.85
N LEU A 203 -6.98 19.00 2.39
CA LEU A 203 -7.32 18.83 0.98
C LEU A 203 -7.97 20.11 0.47
N LYS A 204 -7.57 20.55 -0.72
CA LYS A 204 -8.18 21.70 -1.40
C LYS A 204 -8.55 21.34 -2.83
N VAL A 205 -9.69 21.86 -3.24
CA VAL A 205 -10.08 21.87 -4.66
C VAL A 205 -10.27 23.32 -5.05
N ILE A 206 -9.64 23.73 -6.15
CA ILE A 206 -9.64 25.10 -6.65
C ILE A 206 -10.19 25.10 -8.07
N ASP A 207 -10.92 26.14 -8.43
CA ASP A 207 -11.26 26.45 -9.82
C ASP A 207 -10.05 27.14 -10.47
N PRO A 208 -9.40 26.53 -11.48
CA PRO A 208 -8.22 27.12 -12.10
C PRO A 208 -8.52 28.39 -12.91
N GLU A 209 -9.77 28.66 -13.29
CA GLU A 209 -10.12 29.84 -14.09
C GLU A 209 -10.09 31.13 -13.27
N ASP A 210 -10.54 31.07 -12.02
CA ASP A 210 -10.69 32.24 -11.15
C ASP A 210 -10.01 32.12 -9.77
N GLU A 211 -9.29 31.02 -9.54
CA GLU A 211 -8.59 30.68 -8.29
C GLU A 211 -9.50 30.57 -7.06
N SER A 212 -10.81 30.43 -7.24
CA SER A 212 -11.75 30.26 -6.14
C SER A 212 -11.62 28.88 -5.49
N THR A 213 -11.72 28.84 -4.16
CA THR A 213 -11.73 27.57 -3.42
C THR A 213 -13.11 26.94 -3.50
N LEU A 214 -13.19 25.75 -4.10
CA LEU A 214 -14.39 24.95 -4.26
C LEU A 214 -14.61 24.01 -3.07
N LEU A 215 -13.52 23.44 -2.54
CA LEU A 215 -13.51 22.58 -1.35
C LEU A 215 -12.27 22.88 -0.49
N ASP A 216 -12.45 22.86 0.83
CA ASP A 216 -11.38 22.94 1.82
C ASP A 216 -11.73 22.03 3.01
N LEU A 217 -11.06 20.88 3.11
CA LEU A 217 -11.40 19.79 4.03
C LEU A 217 -10.15 19.32 4.77
N GLU A 218 -10.30 18.97 6.04
CA GLU A 218 -9.30 18.18 6.78
C GLU A 218 -9.74 16.71 6.80
N LEU A 219 -8.87 15.81 6.36
CA LEU A 219 -9.12 14.37 6.31
C LEU A 219 -7.98 13.61 7.01
N ASP A 220 -8.34 12.73 7.95
CA ASP A 220 -7.40 11.83 8.61
C ASP A 220 -7.23 10.56 7.78
N LEU A 221 -6.04 10.36 7.24
CA LEU A 221 -5.67 9.24 6.38
C LEU A 221 -4.91 8.19 7.19
N ALA A 222 -5.50 6.99 7.30
CA ALA A 222 -4.89 5.88 8.02
C ALA A 222 -3.71 5.27 7.22
N ALA A 223 -2.72 4.75 7.94
CA ALA A 223 -1.57 4.08 7.34
C ALA A 223 -1.97 2.88 6.49
N GLU A 224 -1.24 2.68 5.38
CA GLU A 224 -1.44 1.59 4.42
C GLU A 224 -2.88 1.51 3.90
N THR A 225 -3.47 2.69 3.64
CA THR A 225 -4.78 2.81 3.01
C THR A 225 -4.70 3.61 1.72
N LYS A 226 -5.61 3.28 0.80
CA LYS A 226 -5.93 4.06 -0.39
C LYS A 226 -7.29 4.71 -0.20
N THR A 227 -7.39 5.97 -0.57
CA THR A 227 -8.61 6.75 -0.46
C THR A 227 -8.87 7.48 -1.77
N SER A 228 -10.11 7.43 -2.25
CA SER A 228 -10.60 8.21 -3.38
C SER A 228 -11.60 9.24 -2.85
N LEU A 229 -11.44 10.48 -3.28
CA LEU A 229 -12.38 11.56 -3.00
C LEU A 229 -13.24 11.80 -4.25
N PHE A 230 -14.50 11.38 -4.21
CA PHE A 230 -15.46 11.59 -5.29
C PHE A 230 -16.06 13.00 -5.18
N LEU A 231 -15.63 13.88 -6.08
CA LEU A 231 -16.02 15.29 -6.16
C LEU A 231 -17.30 15.44 -6.99
N ILE A 232 -18.41 14.90 -6.50
CA ILE A 232 -19.75 15.04 -7.11
C ILE A 232 -20.49 16.27 -6.55
N ASP A 233 -20.48 16.43 -5.23
CA ASP A 233 -20.94 17.60 -4.48
C ASP A 233 -19.71 18.21 -3.80
N LEU A 234 -19.32 19.40 -4.23
CA LEU A 234 -18.10 20.07 -3.76
C LEU A 234 -18.21 20.58 -2.32
N SER A 235 -19.41 20.57 -1.74
CA SER A 235 -19.63 20.90 -0.34
C SER A 235 -19.57 19.68 0.59
N ASP A 236 -19.84 18.49 0.06
CA ASP A 236 -19.81 17.21 0.78
C ASP A 236 -19.36 16.09 -0.17
N PRO A 237 -18.04 15.95 -0.44
CA PRO A 237 -17.54 14.91 -1.31
C PRO A 237 -17.71 13.52 -0.68
N VAL A 238 -17.82 12.48 -1.50
CA VAL A 238 -17.88 11.10 -0.99
C VAL A 238 -16.46 10.58 -0.81
N VAL A 239 -16.10 10.22 0.42
CA VAL A 239 -14.80 9.64 0.76
C VAL A 239 -14.90 8.13 0.68
N VAL A 240 -14.10 7.52 -0.19
CA VAL A 240 -14.13 6.09 -0.46
C VAL A 240 -12.80 5.47 -0.08
N LYS A 241 -12.83 4.40 0.72
CA LYS A 241 -11.64 3.60 1.00
C LYS A 241 -11.50 2.54 -0.09
N ASP A 242 -10.38 2.55 -0.79
CA ASP A 242 -10.14 1.66 -1.93
C ASP A 242 -9.42 0.38 -1.50
N ALA A 243 -9.46 -0.62 -2.37
CA ALA A 243 -8.78 -1.88 -2.14
C ALA A 243 -7.24 -1.70 -2.19
N ALA A 244 -6.56 -2.30 -1.22
CA ALA A 244 -5.09 -2.37 -1.19
C ALA A 244 -4.54 -3.73 -1.66
N GLY A 245 -5.43 -4.71 -1.93
CA GLY A 245 -5.05 -6.04 -2.40
C GLY A 245 -4.98 -6.13 -3.93
N VAL A 246 -4.68 -7.33 -4.43
CA VAL A 246 -4.72 -7.67 -5.85
C VAL A 246 -5.69 -8.86 -6.03
N PRO A 247 -6.61 -8.83 -7.01
CA PRO A 247 -7.48 -9.97 -7.32
C PRO A 247 -6.68 -11.22 -7.73
N GLU A 248 -7.35 -12.37 -7.78
CA GLU A 248 -6.73 -13.58 -8.31
C GLU A 248 -6.63 -13.53 -9.84
N VAL A 249 -5.64 -14.22 -10.40
CA VAL A 249 -5.48 -14.38 -11.86
C VAL A 249 -6.79 -14.81 -12.53
N LYS A 250 -7.16 -14.13 -13.63
CA LYS A 250 -8.44 -14.26 -14.38
C LYS A 250 -9.70 -13.78 -13.65
N THR A 251 -9.53 -13.06 -12.55
CA THR A 251 -10.63 -12.37 -11.88
C THR A 251 -10.34 -10.89 -11.81
N SER A 252 -11.40 -10.12 -11.64
CA SER A 252 -11.36 -8.69 -11.37
C SER A 252 -12.22 -8.42 -10.15
N TRP A 253 -11.91 -7.39 -9.40
CA TRP A 253 -12.80 -6.90 -8.34
C TRP A 253 -13.65 -5.76 -8.88
N LEU A 254 -14.96 -5.86 -8.71
CA LEU A 254 -15.93 -4.86 -9.10
C LEU A 254 -16.76 -4.48 -7.88
N ARG A 255 -16.88 -3.18 -7.62
CA ARG A 255 -17.89 -2.63 -6.70
C ARG A 255 -18.72 -1.57 -7.40
N PHE A 256 -19.84 -1.22 -6.80
CA PHE A 256 -20.76 -0.20 -7.29
C PHE A 256 -20.86 0.98 -6.33
N SER A 257 -20.86 2.20 -6.87
CA SER A 257 -21.06 3.43 -6.13
C SER A 257 -22.27 4.15 -6.71
N ASN A 258 -23.33 4.31 -5.93
CA ASN A 258 -24.50 5.07 -6.37
C ASN A 258 -24.40 6.52 -5.87
N LEU A 259 -24.17 7.45 -6.79
CA LEU A 259 -24.17 8.90 -6.56
C LEU A 259 -25.39 9.57 -7.21
N ALA A 260 -26.40 8.79 -7.60
CA ALA A 260 -27.71 9.29 -7.99
C ALA A 260 -28.62 9.42 -6.77
N SER A 261 -29.58 10.33 -6.86
CA SER A 261 -30.50 10.69 -5.78
C SER A 261 -31.45 9.56 -5.34
N GLU A 262 -31.68 8.58 -6.21
CA GLU A 262 -32.58 7.44 -5.96
C GLU A 262 -31.78 6.14 -5.82
N PRO A 263 -32.24 5.20 -4.97
CA PRO A 263 -31.64 3.88 -4.88
C PRO A 263 -31.58 3.16 -6.24
N ALA A 264 -30.49 2.43 -6.47
CA ALA A 264 -30.24 1.72 -7.70
C ALA A 264 -29.91 0.24 -7.44
N ASP A 265 -30.37 -0.60 -8.35
CA ASP A 265 -29.94 -2.00 -8.42
C ASP A 265 -28.98 -2.15 -9.60
N LEU A 266 -27.92 -2.93 -9.43
CA LEU A 266 -27.02 -3.35 -10.51
C LEU A 266 -27.27 -4.84 -10.78
N SER A 267 -27.81 -5.17 -11.94
CA SER A 267 -28.04 -6.54 -12.38
C SER A 267 -27.05 -7.00 -13.43
N LEU A 268 -26.92 -8.33 -13.53
CA LEU A 268 -26.17 -9.02 -14.58
C LEU A 268 -27.18 -9.64 -15.54
N PRO A 269 -27.41 -9.06 -16.74
CA PRO A 269 -28.38 -9.57 -17.69
C PRO A 269 -28.14 -11.04 -18.03
N GLU A 270 -26.89 -11.45 -18.26
CA GLU A 270 -26.54 -12.84 -18.54
C GLU A 270 -26.34 -13.71 -17.28
N GLY A 271 -26.41 -13.11 -16.09
CA GLY A 271 -26.01 -13.75 -14.83
C GLY A 271 -24.50 -13.99 -14.77
N GLY A 272 -24.06 -14.79 -13.81
CA GLY A 272 -22.63 -15.14 -13.70
C GLY A 272 -22.21 -15.66 -12.34
N LYS A 273 -20.98 -16.17 -12.27
CA LYS A 273 -20.35 -16.55 -11.00
C LYS A 273 -19.67 -15.33 -10.41
N VAL A 274 -19.91 -15.13 -9.13
CA VAL A 274 -19.36 -14.01 -8.37
C VAL A 274 -18.86 -14.48 -7.02
N TRP A 275 -17.98 -13.72 -6.40
CA TRP A 275 -17.51 -14.00 -5.05
C TRP A 275 -17.67 -12.74 -4.20
N LEU A 276 -18.42 -12.85 -3.12
CA LEU A 276 -18.61 -11.77 -2.15
C LEU A 276 -17.81 -12.15 -0.90
N GLY A 277 -16.65 -11.50 -0.71
CA GLY A 277 -15.63 -11.98 0.21
C GLY A 277 -15.13 -13.37 -0.20
N ASP A 278 -15.05 -14.30 0.77
CA ASP A 278 -14.59 -15.68 0.53
C ASP A 278 -15.69 -16.62 0.00
N GLU A 279 -16.93 -16.14 -0.11
CA GLU A 279 -18.08 -16.96 -0.48
C GLU A 279 -18.37 -16.88 -1.98
N LYS A 280 -18.25 -18.02 -2.64
CA LYS A 280 -18.68 -18.18 -4.03
C LYS A 280 -20.20 -18.21 -4.13
N SER A 281 -20.75 -17.36 -4.99
CA SER A 281 -22.16 -17.30 -5.34
C SER A 281 -22.37 -17.36 -6.86
N GLU A 282 -23.63 -17.48 -7.27
CA GLU A 282 -24.06 -17.42 -8.66
C GLU A 282 -25.25 -16.45 -8.74
N VAL A 283 -25.12 -15.45 -9.60
CA VAL A 283 -26.20 -14.55 -9.96
C VAL A 283 -26.92 -15.20 -11.15
N GLU A 284 -28.22 -15.44 -11.00
CA GLU A 284 -29.05 -15.97 -12.10
C GLU A 284 -29.19 -14.93 -13.23
N GLU A 285 -29.58 -15.35 -14.43
CA GLU A 285 -29.84 -14.46 -15.57
C GLU A 285 -30.87 -13.37 -15.19
N GLY A 286 -30.49 -12.11 -15.38
CA GLY A 286 -31.27 -10.93 -14.95
C GLY A 286 -31.30 -10.69 -13.44
N GLY A 287 -30.54 -11.47 -12.67
CA GLY A 287 -30.39 -11.32 -11.22
C GLY A 287 -29.49 -10.15 -10.84
N TYR A 288 -29.54 -9.76 -9.57
CA TYR A 288 -28.81 -8.61 -9.06
C TYR A 288 -27.42 -9.01 -8.55
N LEU A 289 -26.41 -8.22 -8.93
CA LEU A 289 -25.11 -8.23 -8.28
C LEU A 289 -25.16 -7.42 -6.98
N PHE A 290 -25.77 -6.22 -7.06
CA PHE A 290 -26.00 -5.34 -5.91
C PHE A 290 -27.44 -4.82 -5.94
N GLU A 291 -28.12 -4.87 -4.80
CA GLU A 291 -29.54 -4.49 -4.66
C GLU A 291 -29.70 -3.28 -3.73
N ALA A 292 -30.62 -2.40 -4.09
CA ALA A 292 -31.06 -1.26 -3.30
C ALA A 292 -29.93 -0.38 -2.77
N VAL A 293 -28.88 -0.18 -3.58
CA VAL A 293 -27.73 0.66 -3.25
C VAL A 293 -28.19 2.11 -3.20
N LYS A 294 -28.15 2.73 -2.02
CA LYS A 294 -28.71 4.05 -1.77
C LYS A 294 -27.83 5.16 -2.31
N ASP A 295 -28.39 6.36 -2.36
CA ASP A 295 -27.62 7.58 -2.60
C ASP A 295 -26.41 7.66 -1.65
N ARG A 296 -25.25 7.95 -2.23
CA ARG A 296 -23.92 8.03 -1.60
C ARG A 296 -23.43 6.72 -0.98
N GLU A 297 -24.04 5.59 -1.32
CA GLU A 297 -23.60 4.27 -0.88
C GLU A 297 -22.56 3.68 -1.84
N VAL A 298 -21.50 3.11 -1.27
CA VAL A 298 -20.48 2.35 -1.97
C VAL A 298 -20.50 0.94 -1.45
N THR A 299 -20.65 -0.04 -2.35
CA THR A 299 -20.70 -1.45 -1.97
C THR A 299 -19.31 -1.99 -1.63
N ASP A 300 -19.27 -3.13 -0.95
CA ASP A 300 -18.08 -3.97 -0.94
C ASP A 300 -17.77 -4.49 -2.36
N TYR A 301 -16.54 -4.94 -2.57
CA TYR A 301 -16.15 -5.56 -3.84
C TYR A 301 -16.72 -6.98 -3.97
N ALA A 302 -17.17 -7.29 -5.18
CA ALA A 302 -17.39 -8.63 -5.66
C ALA A 302 -16.22 -9.01 -6.58
N ALA A 303 -15.69 -10.23 -6.44
CA ALA A 303 -14.86 -10.77 -7.51
C ALA A 303 -15.77 -11.29 -8.63
N VAL A 304 -15.39 -10.98 -9.87
CA VAL A 304 -16.04 -11.43 -11.11
C VAL A 304 -14.96 -11.98 -12.05
N TYR A 305 -15.36 -12.71 -13.08
CA TYR A 305 -14.40 -13.08 -14.13
C TYR A 305 -14.00 -11.83 -14.93
N SER A 306 -12.74 -11.80 -15.34
CA SER A 306 -12.26 -10.82 -16.31
C SER A 306 -12.86 -11.05 -17.70
N GLY A 307 -12.82 -10.01 -18.53
CA GLY A 307 -13.46 -9.94 -19.85
C GLY A 307 -14.66 -9.00 -19.85
N ASP A 308 -15.47 -9.11 -20.90
CA ASP A 308 -16.67 -8.30 -21.09
C ASP A 308 -17.75 -8.73 -20.10
N LEU A 309 -18.27 -7.78 -19.32
CA LEU A 309 -19.36 -7.99 -18.38
C LEU A 309 -20.50 -7.02 -18.69
N GLU A 310 -21.63 -7.56 -19.16
CA GLU A 310 -22.84 -6.76 -19.32
C GLU A 310 -23.48 -6.44 -17.98
N VAL A 311 -23.87 -5.17 -17.80
CA VAL A 311 -24.55 -4.69 -16.60
C VAL A 311 -25.77 -3.87 -16.97
N LEU A 312 -26.80 -3.94 -16.11
CA LEU A 312 -28.01 -3.13 -16.22
C LEU A 312 -28.30 -2.47 -14.87
N VAL A 313 -28.47 -1.16 -14.87
CA VAL A 313 -28.93 -0.40 -13.70
C VAL A 313 -30.45 -0.30 -13.74
N SER A 314 -31.12 -0.35 -12.59
CA SER A 314 -32.59 -0.27 -12.49
C SER A 314 -33.22 0.98 -13.14
N SER A 315 -32.44 2.02 -13.45
CA SER A 315 -32.85 3.17 -14.26
C SER A 315 -32.98 2.89 -15.76
N GLY A 316 -32.63 1.69 -16.21
CA GLY A 316 -32.61 1.29 -17.63
C GLY A 316 -31.31 1.62 -18.36
N LEU A 317 -30.24 1.98 -17.63
CA LEU A 317 -28.92 2.19 -18.21
C LEU A 317 -28.21 0.84 -18.35
N GLU A 318 -27.78 0.53 -19.57
CA GLU A 318 -27.05 -0.69 -19.90
C GLU A 318 -25.63 -0.31 -20.34
N ASP A 319 -24.65 -1.12 -19.95
CA ASP A 319 -23.26 -0.96 -20.37
C ASP A 319 -22.54 -2.32 -20.45
N THR A 320 -21.44 -2.38 -21.19
CA THR A 320 -20.55 -3.54 -21.25
C THR A 320 -19.20 -3.13 -20.70
N LEU A 321 -18.86 -3.64 -19.52
CA LEU A 321 -17.62 -3.34 -18.83
C LEU A 321 -16.50 -4.23 -19.37
N GLU A 322 -15.41 -3.64 -19.85
CA GLU A 322 -14.20 -4.37 -20.24
C GLU A 322 -13.30 -4.53 -19.01
N LEU A 323 -13.32 -5.71 -18.36
CA LEU A 323 -12.58 -5.96 -17.12
C LEU A 323 -11.26 -6.69 -17.40
N GLY A 324 -10.14 -6.07 -17.05
CA GLY A 324 -8.82 -6.69 -17.16
C GLY A 324 -8.57 -7.77 -16.11
N ASP A 325 -7.69 -8.73 -16.43
CA ASP A 325 -7.15 -9.69 -15.46
C ASP A 325 -6.52 -8.91 -14.29
N GLU A 326 -6.85 -9.31 -13.05
CA GLU A 326 -6.32 -8.70 -11.83
C GLU A 326 -6.66 -7.20 -11.67
N GLY A 327 -7.62 -6.70 -12.46
CA GLY A 327 -8.10 -5.31 -12.37
C GLY A 327 -9.04 -5.08 -11.19
N ILE A 328 -9.00 -3.87 -10.63
CA ILE A 328 -9.89 -3.43 -9.56
C ILE A 328 -10.68 -2.23 -10.07
N TYR A 329 -11.99 -2.33 -10.01
CA TYR A 329 -12.90 -1.39 -10.65
C TYR A 329 -13.98 -0.89 -9.69
N THR A 330 -14.29 0.39 -9.80
CA THR A 330 -15.49 0.99 -9.22
C THR A 330 -16.38 1.47 -10.35
N LEU A 331 -17.55 0.84 -10.52
CA LEU A 331 -18.59 1.36 -11.38
C LEU A 331 -19.38 2.44 -10.62
N VAL A 332 -19.35 3.67 -11.10
CA VAL A 332 -20.01 4.80 -10.47
C VAL A 332 -21.24 5.19 -11.30
N LEU A 333 -22.40 5.23 -10.67
CA LEU A 333 -23.59 5.87 -11.23
C LEU A 333 -23.63 7.32 -10.77
N ILE A 334 -23.54 8.26 -11.71
CA ILE A 334 -23.72 9.69 -11.44
C ILE A 334 -25.05 10.18 -12.01
N GLU A 335 -25.60 11.24 -11.41
CA GLU A 335 -26.79 11.93 -11.88
C GLU A 335 -26.48 13.43 -11.95
N ASP A 336 -26.68 14.03 -13.12
CA ASP A 336 -26.54 15.46 -13.30
C ASP A 336 -27.63 16.21 -12.50
N PRO A 337 -27.26 17.15 -11.62
CA PRO A 337 -28.22 17.77 -10.71
C PRO A 337 -29.21 18.71 -11.40
N GLU A 338 -28.91 19.21 -12.60
CA GLU A 338 -29.78 20.14 -13.33
C GLU A 338 -30.75 19.41 -14.27
N THR A 339 -30.27 18.36 -14.93
CA THR A 339 -30.99 17.64 -15.99
C THR A 339 -31.58 16.31 -15.52
N SER A 340 -31.11 15.78 -14.39
CA SER A 340 -31.38 14.42 -13.90
C SER A 340 -30.95 13.33 -14.90
N GLU A 341 -30.05 13.66 -15.83
CA GLU A 341 -29.45 12.69 -16.73
C GLU A 341 -28.48 11.80 -15.93
N LYS A 342 -28.58 10.49 -16.12
CA LYS A 342 -27.77 9.51 -15.41
C LYS A 342 -26.71 8.92 -16.34
N LYS A 343 -25.53 8.64 -15.80
CA LYS A 343 -24.42 8.05 -16.53
C LYS A 343 -23.65 7.06 -15.67
N LEU A 344 -23.10 6.03 -16.32
CA LEU A 344 -22.15 5.09 -15.72
C LEU A 344 -20.72 5.49 -16.07
N LEU A 345 -19.84 5.41 -15.06
CA LEU A 345 -18.41 5.63 -15.20
C LEU A 345 -17.67 4.45 -14.58
N LEU A 346 -16.84 3.78 -15.37
CA LEU A 346 -15.99 2.71 -14.89
C LEU A 346 -14.62 3.28 -14.50
N LEU A 347 -14.35 3.35 -13.20
CA LEU A 347 -13.07 3.78 -12.67
C LEU A 347 -12.18 2.57 -12.43
N GLU A 348 -11.07 2.50 -13.14
CA GLU A 348 -10.00 1.55 -12.86
C GLU A 348 -9.08 2.10 -11.75
N GLU A 349 -8.81 1.28 -10.75
CA GLU A 349 -7.76 1.54 -9.78
C GLU A 349 -6.43 1.13 -10.39
N ARG A 350 -5.86 2.04 -11.19
CA ARG A 350 -4.49 1.87 -11.67
C ARG A 350 -3.53 2.08 -10.51
N PHE A 351 -2.74 1.05 -10.27
CA PHE A 351 -1.49 1.16 -9.53
C PHE A 351 -0.55 1.86 -10.51
N GLU A 352 -0.03 3.04 -10.19
CA GLU A 352 1.03 3.61 -11.03
C GLU A 352 2.18 2.60 -11.10
N GLU A 353 2.68 2.38 -12.32
CA GLU A 353 3.97 1.73 -12.61
C GLU A 353 5.12 2.69 -12.36
#